data_AF-A0A520BMP2-F1
#
_entry.id   AF-A0A520BMP2-F1
#
_cell.length_a   1.000
_cell.length_b   1.000
_cell.length_c   1.000
_cell.angle_alpha   90.00
_cell.angle_beta   90.00
_cell.angle_gamma   90.00
#
_symmetry.space_group_name_H-M   'P 1'
#
loop_
_entity.id
_entity.type
_entity.pdbx_description
1 polymer ?
#
loop_
_entity_poly.entity_id
_entity_poly.type
_entity_poly.pdbx_seq_one_letter_code
_entity_poly.pdbx_strand_id
1 'polypeptide(L)'
;MNKVFALLSVFIGLLITLTVRGDDVKPGISFYFRQLDNRNGLSNSSVNAILQDKDQLLWIGTWDGLNRYDGAKFNVYNHNIDKAENSIGSNVIQAIKEDNNGNIWVNTIGGISRYHKSTGKFSRYFYRNTTSQKIRENEYELVVSPGGDVFCYSADGILSKYNFSADKFTTYLKLRKQDGILKMCFLGDVLWYLTNQQELVAANLENNKLQIIKKFSDKSGINNFFIVNGKIIYSLKNDKHYAIGTGYINIPISIANKKIKAICWYQSNYVVAWENQGLSLYNQDFKETQFLKNETKPLENLKITALNLGRDNVLWIGTDGNGLIQIYPKENFFGLLTKINGKSINKPIRAFAEESGNLWVGTKGNGVLIFNNFWKSGAESA
;
A
#
# COMPACT_ATOMS: atom_id res chain seq x y z
N MET A 1 -71.50 43.43 32.76
CA MET A 1 -71.80 42.01 32.53
C MET A 1 -70.68 41.40 31.70
N ASN A 2 -69.97 40.41 32.27
CA ASN A 2 -69.31 39.21 31.70
C ASN A 2 -69.26 39.07 30.16
N LYS A 3 -68.26 38.48 29.49
CA LYS A 3 -66.98 37.80 29.76
C LYS A 3 -66.41 37.37 28.36
N VAL A 4 -65.09 37.13 28.28
CA VAL A 4 -64.37 36.26 27.31
C VAL A 4 -64.00 36.83 25.92
N PHE A 5 -62.69 36.99 25.67
CA PHE A 5 -61.88 36.45 24.55
C PHE A 5 -60.44 36.99 24.74
N ALA A 6 -59.54 36.29 25.44
CA ALA A 6 -58.69 35.19 24.98
C ALA A 6 -57.63 35.62 23.92
N LEU A 7 -56.37 35.64 24.40
CA LEU A 7 -55.11 35.40 23.67
C LEU A 7 -54.96 35.98 22.26
N LEU A 8 -54.21 37.08 22.12
CA LEU A 8 -53.22 37.25 21.03
C LEU A 8 -52.31 38.47 21.29
N SER A 9 -51.27 38.32 22.10
CA SER A 9 -50.17 39.31 22.17
C SER A 9 -48.86 38.67 22.61
N VAL A 10 -48.56 37.51 22.03
CA VAL A 10 -47.21 36.94 21.98
C VAL A 10 -46.90 36.68 20.51
N PHE A 11 -46.58 37.74 19.77
CA PHE A 11 -45.97 37.57 18.45
C PHE A 11 -44.96 38.71 18.20
N ILE A 12 -43.77 38.30 17.80
CA ILE A 12 -42.71 39.07 17.13
C ILE A 12 -41.84 39.95 18.03
N GLY A 13 -41.05 39.28 18.87
CA GLY A 13 -39.85 39.86 19.47
C GLY A 13 -38.73 38.84 19.64
N LEU A 14 -38.75 37.72 18.91
CA LEU A 14 -37.60 36.83 18.84
C LEU A 14 -36.62 37.45 17.85
N LEU A 15 -35.63 38.17 18.37
CA LEU A 15 -34.44 38.51 17.62
C LEU A 15 -33.88 37.22 17.03
N ILE A 16 -34.00 37.09 15.71
CA ILE A 16 -33.19 36.15 14.95
C ILE A 16 -31.77 36.72 15.02
N THR A 17 -31.01 36.36 16.06
CA THR A 17 -29.56 36.36 15.93
C THR A 17 -29.25 35.24 14.94
N LEU A 18 -29.17 35.59 13.66
CA LEU A 18 -28.45 34.79 12.68
C LEU A 18 -27.01 34.73 13.19
N THR A 19 -26.70 33.71 13.98
CA THR A 19 -25.31 33.28 14.14
C THR A 19 -24.88 32.88 12.75
N VAL A 20 -24.19 33.78 12.05
CA VAL A 20 -23.38 33.41 10.90
C VAL A 20 -22.28 32.53 11.45
N ARG A 21 -22.53 31.22 11.46
CA ARG A 21 -21.50 30.22 11.65
C ARG A 21 -20.61 30.32 10.43
N GLY A 22 -19.33 30.64 10.65
CA GLY A 22 -18.32 30.27 9.67
C GLY A 22 -18.28 28.75 9.66
N ASP A 23 -18.78 28.15 8.59
CA ASP A 23 -18.59 26.73 8.29
C ASP A 23 -17.12 26.48 7.88
N ASP A 24 -16.17 26.84 8.74
CA ASP A 24 -14.84 26.25 8.70
C ASP A 24 -14.93 24.89 9.43
N VAL A 25 -15.86 24.04 8.99
CA VAL A 25 -15.72 22.61 9.17
C VAL A 25 -14.38 22.31 8.51
N LYS A 26 -13.38 21.84 9.28
CA LYS A 26 -12.16 21.26 8.69
C LYS A 26 -12.63 20.38 7.53
N PRO A 27 -12.30 20.72 6.27
CA PRO A 27 -12.71 19.90 5.15
C PRO A 27 -12.31 18.47 5.50
N GLY A 28 -13.23 17.51 5.34
CA GLY A 28 -12.86 16.09 5.47
C GLY A 28 -11.56 15.84 4.71
N ILE A 29 -10.72 14.93 5.20
CA ILE A 29 -9.42 14.63 4.59
C ILE A 29 -9.66 14.46 3.08
N SER A 30 -9.09 15.38 2.29
CA SER A 30 -9.14 15.31 0.84
C SER A 30 -7.85 14.67 0.36
N PHE A 31 -7.86 14.07 -0.83
CA PHE A 31 -6.69 13.37 -1.35
C PHE A 31 -6.26 13.94 -2.70
N TYR A 32 -4.95 13.96 -2.93
CA TYR A 32 -4.38 14.16 -4.25
C TYR A 32 -4.41 12.84 -5.02
N PHE A 33 -4.68 12.94 -6.32
CA PHE A 33 -4.54 11.86 -7.29
C PHE A 33 -3.48 12.28 -8.30
N ARG A 34 -2.48 11.43 -8.53
CA ARG A 34 -1.43 11.67 -9.54
C ARG A 34 -1.17 10.39 -10.31
N GLN A 35 -1.15 10.48 -11.63
CA GLN A 35 -0.73 9.41 -12.52
C GLN A 35 0.71 9.66 -12.99
N LEU A 36 1.51 8.60 -13.02
CA LEU A 36 2.89 8.55 -13.47
C LEU A 36 3.03 7.45 -14.52
N ASP A 37 3.32 7.83 -15.76
CA ASP A 37 3.48 6.91 -16.89
C ASP A 37 4.79 7.17 -17.65
N ASN A 38 4.89 6.63 -18.87
CA ASN A 38 6.06 6.80 -19.73
C ASN A 38 6.47 8.27 -19.95
N ARG A 39 5.52 9.21 -19.97
CA ARG A 39 5.79 10.65 -20.12
C ARG A 39 6.50 11.22 -18.90
N ASN A 40 6.41 10.55 -17.75
CA ASN A 40 7.08 10.93 -16.52
C ASN A 40 8.44 10.22 -16.35
N GLY A 41 8.80 9.30 -17.25
CA GLY A 41 10.06 8.54 -17.21
C GLY A 41 9.94 7.09 -16.74
N LEU A 42 8.73 6.61 -16.43
CA LEU A 42 8.51 5.18 -16.18
C LEU A 42 8.80 4.38 -17.46
N SER A 43 9.53 3.27 -17.36
CA SER A 43 9.95 2.53 -18.56
C SER A 43 8.78 1.89 -19.32
N ASN A 44 7.75 1.45 -18.61
CA ASN A 44 6.57 0.82 -19.20
C ASN A 44 5.33 1.02 -18.33
N SER A 45 4.18 1.28 -18.97
CA SER A 45 2.90 1.53 -18.29
C SER A 45 2.22 0.28 -17.73
N SER A 46 2.74 -0.92 -18.00
CA SER A 46 2.30 -2.15 -17.36
C SER A 46 3.18 -2.47 -16.15
N VAL A 47 2.74 -2.00 -14.99
CA VAL A 47 3.39 -2.20 -13.68
C VAL A 47 2.99 -3.58 -13.14
N ASN A 48 3.96 -4.36 -12.67
CA ASN A 48 3.76 -5.70 -12.11
C ASN A 48 4.01 -5.75 -10.60
N ALA A 49 4.96 -4.96 -10.10
CA ALA A 49 5.37 -4.99 -8.70
C ALA A 49 5.74 -3.59 -8.20
N ILE A 50 5.44 -3.31 -6.93
CA ILE A 50 5.78 -2.07 -6.26
C ILE A 50 6.34 -2.40 -4.88
N LEU A 51 7.50 -1.84 -4.56
CA LEU A 51 8.15 -1.92 -3.26
C LEU A 51 8.72 -0.55 -2.91
N GLN A 52 8.35 0.03 -1.77
CA GLN A 52 9.16 1.11 -1.20
C GLN A 52 10.21 0.49 -0.27
N ASP A 53 11.46 0.87 -0.47
CA ASP A 53 12.58 0.38 0.33
C ASP A 53 12.80 1.19 1.62
N LYS A 54 13.71 0.74 2.49
CA LYS A 54 14.06 1.40 3.76
C LYS A 54 14.61 2.83 3.59
N ASP A 55 15.20 3.13 2.43
CA ASP A 55 15.77 4.43 2.07
C ASP A 55 14.75 5.35 1.39
N GLN A 56 13.47 4.95 1.39
CA GLN A 56 12.35 5.71 0.82
C GLN A 56 12.30 5.78 -0.70
N LEU A 57 13.13 5.02 -1.38
CA LEU A 57 13.10 4.90 -2.83
C LEU A 57 12.03 3.89 -3.23
N LEU A 58 11.24 4.25 -4.23
CA LEU A 58 10.22 3.38 -4.78
C LEU A 58 10.83 2.55 -5.91
N TRP A 59 10.71 1.23 -5.80
CA TRP A 59 11.11 0.26 -6.81
C TRP A 59 9.87 -0.28 -7.51
N ILE A 60 9.84 -0.13 -8.83
CA ILE A 60 8.70 -0.47 -9.66
C ILE A 60 9.14 -1.46 -10.74
N GLY A 61 8.57 -2.65 -10.68
CA GLY A 61 8.79 -3.69 -11.67
C GLY A 61 7.75 -3.56 -12.77
N THR A 62 8.18 -3.57 -14.02
CA THR A 62 7.28 -3.45 -15.17
C THR A 62 7.50 -4.60 -16.16
N TRP A 63 6.73 -4.62 -17.25
CA TRP A 63 7.00 -5.51 -18.38
C TRP A 63 8.26 -5.17 -19.16
N ASP A 64 8.78 -3.95 -19.03
CA ASP A 64 10.00 -3.55 -19.73
C ASP A 64 10.94 -2.74 -18.81
N GLY A 65 11.45 -3.40 -17.76
CA GLY A 65 12.51 -2.86 -16.92
C GLY A 65 12.13 -2.70 -15.45
N LEU A 66 13.18 -2.58 -14.63
CA LEU A 66 13.10 -2.18 -13.24
C LEU A 66 13.30 -0.67 -13.13
N ASN A 67 12.42 0.00 -12.42
CA ASN A 67 12.46 1.44 -12.24
C ASN A 67 12.72 1.76 -10.77
N ARG A 68 13.56 2.76 -10.50
CA ARG A 68 13.73 3.35 -9.18
C ARG A 68 13.31 4.81 -9.22
N TYR A 69 12.34 5.18 -8.40
CA TYR A 69 11.80 6.52 -8.31
C TYR A 69 12.18 7.16 -6.97
N ASP A 70 12.77 8.35 -7.03
CA ASP A 70 13.26 9.10 -5.86
C ASP A 70 12.28 10.19 -5.38
N GLY A 71 11.08 10.25 -5.96
CA GLY A 71 10.10 11.31 -5.71
C GLY A 71 10.10 12.43 -6.76
N ALA A 72 11.14 12.51 -7.58
CA ALA A 72 11.27 13.48 -8.66
C ALA A 72 11.48 12.83 -10.04
N LYS A 73 12.34 11.81 -10.13
CA LYS A 73 12.73 11.16 -11.39
C LYS A 73 12.79 9.65 -11.28
N PHE A 74 12.65 9.00 -12.44
CA PHE A 74 12.86 7.56 -12.59
C PHE A 74 14.27 7.27 -13.11
N ASN A 75 14.93 6.31 -12.47
CA ASN A 75 16.13 5.66 -12.99
C ASN A 75 15.74 4.25 -13.47
N VAL A 76 15.96 3.97 -14.75
CA VAL A 76 15.57 2.71 -15.39
C VAL A 76 16.78 1.77 -15.48
N TYR A 77 16.58 0.53 -15.06
CA TYR A 77 17.53 -0.58 -15.21
C TYR A 77 16.93 -1.63 -16.14
N ASN A 78 17.58 -1.84 -17.27
CA ASN A 78 17.19 -2.82 -18.28
C ASN A 78 18.23 -3.92 -18.41
N HIS A 79 17.81 -5.03 -19.01
CA HIS A 79 18.63 -6.14 -19.39
C HIS A 79 19.63 -5.72 -20.47
N ASN A 80 20.89 -6.06 -20.22
CA ASN A 80 21.96 -5.89 -21.19
C ASN A 80 22.79 -7.17 -21.20
N ILE A 81 22.92 -7.79 -22.38
CA ILE A 81 23.66 -9.03 -22.55
C ILE A 81 25.18 -8.80 -22.46
N ASP A 82 25.66 -7.65 -22.93
CA ASP A 82 27.08 -7.28 -22.97
C ASP A 82 27.59 -6.72 -21.63
N LYS A 83 26.70 -6.38 -20.69
CA LYS A 83 27.03 -5.76 -19.39
C LYS A 83 26.34 -6.45 -18.22
N ALA A 84 26.57 -7.76 -18.07
CA ALA A 84 25.91 -8.59 -17.07
C ALA A 84 26.03 -8.07 -15.63
N GLU A 85 27.18 -7.52 -15.24
CA GLU A 85 27.46 -6.99 -13.90
C GLU A 85 26.67 -5.72 -13.54
N ASN A 86 26.05 -5.05 -14.53
CA ASN A 86 25.35 -3.77 -14.33
C ASN A 86 23.93 -3.80 -14.88
N SER A 87 23.35 -5.00 -15.06
CA SER A 87 21.99 -5.09 -15.60
C SER A 87 21.22 -6.28 -15.04
N ILE A 88 19.91 -6.11 -14.95
CA ILE A 88 18.98 -7.19 -14.63
C ILE A 88 19.03 -8.29 -15.68
N GLY A 89 18.69 -9.53 -15.33
CA GLY A 89 18.79 -10.62 -16.29
C GLY A 89 17.56 -10.83 -17.20
N SER A 90 16.48 -10.07 -17.02
CA SER A 90 15.40 -9.90 -18.01
C SER A 90 14.58 -8.65 -17.68
N ASN A 91 13.98 -8.01 -18.70
CA ASN A 91 13.19 -6.80 -18.52
C ASN A 91 11.82 -7.05 -17.86
N VAL A 92 11.25 -8.24 -18.00
CA VAL A 92 9.94 -8.54 -17.40
C VAL A 92 10.13 -8.84 -15.91
N ILE A 93 9.78 -7.88 -15.07
CA ILE A 93 9.88 -7.98 -13.62
C ILE A 93 8.59 -8.57 -13.06
N GLN A 94 8.72 -9.60 -12.21
CA GLN A 94 7.58 -10.29 -11.59
C GLN A 94 7.39 -9.91 -10.12
N ALA A 95 8.48 -9.76 -9.36
CA ALA A 95 8.42 -9.42 -7.95
C ALA A 95 9.69 -8.69 -7.50
N ILE A 96 9.56 -7.90 -6.44
CA ILE A 96 10.67 -7.16 -5.83
C ILE A 96 10.61 -7.37 -4.32
N LYS A 97 11.77 -7.63 -3.70
CA LYS A 97 11.93 -7.77 -2.24
C LYS A 97 13.17 -7.00 -1.79
N GLU A 98 13.13 -6.46 -0.59
CA GLU A 98 14.31 -5.91 0.08
C GLU A 98 14.75 -6.88 1.19
N ASP A 99 16.06 -7.12 1.31
CA ASP A 99 16.60 -7.91 2.42
C ASP A 99 16.97 -7.06 3.65
N ASN A 100 17.41 -7.71 4.72
CA ASN A 100 17.80 -7.01 5.95
C ASN A 100 19.04 -6.12 5.78
N ASN A 101 19.89 -6.40 4.79
CA ASN A 101 21.08 -5.63 4.45
C ASN A 101 20.77 -4.49 3.47
N GLY A 102 19.50 -4.29 3.10
CA GLY A 102 19.04 -3.26 2.18
C GLY A 102 19.23 -3.61 0.71
N ASN A 103 19.68 -4.82 0.34
CA ASN A 103 19.77 -5.16 -1.09
C ASN A 103 18.38 -5.38 -1.67
N ILE A 104 18.23 -5.06 -2.95
CA ILE A 104 16.97 -5.25 -3.67
C ILE A 104 17.07 -6.51 -4.53
N TRP A 105 16.25 -7.48 -4.21
CA TRP A 105 16.09 -8.73 -4.93
C TRP A 105 14.95 -8.60 -5.93
N VAL A 106 15.24 -8.93 -7.17
CA VAL A 106 14.37 -8.70 -8.31
C VAL A 106 14.14 -10.02 -8.99
N ASN A 107 12.91 -10.53 -8.89
CA ASN A 107 12.48 -11.68 -9.63
C ASN A 107 12.11 -11.26 -11.05
N THR A 108 12.77 -11.86 -12.04
CA THR A 108 12.52 -11.62 -13.46
C THR A 108 12.04 -12.91 -14.10
N ILE A 109 11.40 -12.85 -15.27
CA ILE A 109 11.05 -14.08 -16.01
C ILE A 109 12.28 -14.95 -16.31
N GLY A 110 13.48 -14.37 -16.37
CA GLY A 110 14.72 -15.08 -16.71
C GLY A 110 15.51 -15.63 -15.53
N GLY A 111 15.09 -15.37 -14.29
CA GLY A 111 15.86 -15.66 -13.07
C GLY A 111 15.83 -14.52 -12.06
N ILE A 112 16.79 -14.51 -11.13
CA ILE A 112 16.81 -13.57 -10.00
C ILE A 112 18.01 -12.63 -10.09
N SER A 113 17.77 -11.33 -10.09
CA SER A 113 18.81 -10.32 -9.97
C SER A 113 18.86 -9.74 -8.56
N ARG A 114 20.05 -9.43 -8.05
CA ARG A 114 20.24 -8.65 -6.81
C ARG A 114 20.93 -7.34 -7.14
N TYR A 115 20.27 -6.23 -6.84
CA TYR A 115 20.85 -4.89 -6.84
C TYR A 115 21.54 -4.64 -5.50
N HIS A 116 22.84 -4.41 -5.56
CA HIS A 116 23.66 -4.05 -4.41
C HIS A 116 23.57 -2.53 -4.21
N LYS A 117 22.80 -2.07 -3.22
CA LYS A 117 22.63 -0.63 -2.99
C LYS A 117 23.97 0.10 -2.76
N SER A 118 24.91 -0.53 -2.08
CA SER A 118 26.22 0.04 -1.76
C SER A 118 27.09 0.34 -2.98
N THR A 119 26.96 -0.44 -4.06
CA THR A 119 27.80 -0.31 -5.25
C THR A 119 27.03 0.12 -6.50
N GLY A 120 25.70 0.02 -6.49
CA GLY A 120 24.84 0.24 -7.64
C GLY A 120 24.92 -0.86 -8.71
N LYS A 121 25.58 -1.99 -8.42
CA LYS A 121 25.79 -3.10 -9.36
C LYS A 121 24.75 -4.21 -9.21
N PHE A 122 24.70 -5.12 -10.18
CA PHE A 122 23.83 -6.29 -10.17
C PHE A 122 24.61 -7.61 -10.12
N SER A 123 24.16 -8.52 -9.25
CA SER A 123 24.46 -9.96 -9.38
C SER A 123 23.24 -10.68 -9.97
N ARG A 124 23.48 -11.77 -10.69
CA ARG A 124 22.47 -12.55 -11.40
C ARG A 124 22.54 -14.02 -10.97
N TYR A 125 21.40 -14.63 -10.65
CA TYR A 125 21.29 -16.02 -10.22
C TYR A 125 20.19 -16.75 -11.00
N PHE A 126 20.38 -18.05 -11.20
CA PHE A 126 19.45 -18.91 -11.95
C PHE A 126 19.25 -18.53 -13.43
N TYR A 127 20.18 -17.77 -14.00
CA TYR A 127 20.19 -17.47 -15.43
C TYR A 127 20.92 -18.58 -16.19
N ARG A 128 20.22 -19.25 -17.10
CA ARG A 128 20.82 -20.25 -17.98
C ARG A 128 21.33 -19.57 -19.24
N ASN A 129 22.63 -19.66 -19.50
CA ASN A 129 23.23 -19.02 -20.68
C ASN A 129 22.89 -19.71 -22.01
N THR A 130 22.45 -20.97 -22.06
CA THR A 130 21.95 -21.61 -23.30
C THR A 130 21.25 -22.95 -23.05
N THR A 131 20.25 -23.23 -23.90
CA THR A 131 19.62 -24.51 -24.31
C THR A 131 18.38 -25.08 -23.59
N SER A 132 17.31 -25.13 -24.39
CA SER A 132 16.16 -26.06 -24.49
C SER A 132 14.97 -26.02 -23.52
N GLN A 133 15.02 -25.32 -22.38
CA GLN A 133 13.81 -25.20 -21.54
C GLN A 133 13.08 -23.87 -21.74
N LYS A 134 11.78 -23.97 -22.05
CA LYS A 134 10.86 -22.85 -22.22
C LYS A 134 10.76 -22.10 -20.89
N ILE A 135 11.18 -20.82 -20.87
CA ILE A 135 11.01 -19.91 -19.73
C ILE A 135 9.53 -19.90 -19.32
N ARG A 136 9.26 -20.07 -18.02
CA ARG A 136 7.91 -20.05 -17.47
C ARG A 136 7.69 -18.79 -16.67
N GLU A 137 6.48 -18.27 -16.71
CA GLU A 137 6.07 -17.26 -15.73
C GLU A 137 6.05 -17.89 -14.32
N ASN A 138 6.46 -17.11 -13.31
CA ASN A 138 6.55 -17.53 -11.91
C ASN A 138 7.41 -18.79 -11.69
N GLU A 139 8.55 -18.89 -12.39
CA GLU A 139 9.49 -20.00 -12.21
C GLU A 139 10.14 -20.01 -10.82
N TYR A 140 10.28 -18.83 -10.22
CA TYR A 140 10.89 -18.61 -8.92
C TYR A 140 9.95 -17.85 -8.00
N GLU A 141 9.90 -18.23 -6.73
CA GLU A 141 9.23 -17.50 -5.65
C GLU A 141 10.27 -17.07 -4.62
N LEU A 142 10.33 -15.77 -4.31
CA LEU A 142 11.33 -15.17 -3.41
C LEU A 142 10.70 -14.66 -2.13
N VAL A 143 11.30 -15.04 -0.99
CA VAL A 143 10.93 -14.53 0.33
C VAL A 143 12.17 -14.17 1.13
N VAL A 144 12.02 -13.18 2.02
CA VAL A 144 13.02 -12.80 3.01
C VAL A 144 12.41 -13.08 4.37
N SER A 145 13.12 -13.84 5.21
CA SER A 145 12.70 -14.10 6.58
C SER A 145 12.90 -12.87 7.47
N PRO A 146 12.21 -12.75 8.60
CA PRO A 146 12.46 -11.66 9.57
C PRO A 146 13.92 -11.59 10.03
N GLY A 147 14.58 -12.75 10.15
CA GLY A 147 16.00 -12.85 10.49
C GLY A 147 16.96 -12.42 9.38
N GLY A 148 16.46 -12.15 8.16
CA GLY A 148 17.25 -11.65 7.04
C GLY A 148 17.74 -12.72 6.06
N ASP A 149 17.34 -13.97 6.25
CA ASP A 149 17.63 -15.04 5.31
C ASP A 149 16.80 -14.86 4.05
N VAL A 150 17.43 -15.01 2.88
CA VAL A 150 16.75 -14.96 1.58
C VAL A 150 16.55 -16.38 1.08
N PHE A 151 15.30 -16.75 0.81
CA PHE A 151 14.93 -18.04 0.24
C PHE A 151 14.33 -17.88 -1.14
N CYS A 152 14.63 -18.84 -2.01
CA CYS A 152 14.08 -18.95 -3.35
C CYS A 152 13.52 -20.36 -3.55
N TYR A 153 12.25 -20.48 -3.87
CA TYR A 153 11.67 -21.74 -4.33
C TYR A 153 11.60 -21.75 -5.86
N SER A 154 12.09 -22.81 -6.49
CA SER A 154 12.07 -22.99 -7.95
C SER A 154 11.05 -24.03 -8.39
N ALA A 155 10.53 -23.88 -9.61
CA ALA A 155 9.52 -24.77 -10.21
C ALA A 155 9.94 -26.25 -10.31
N ASP A 156 11.23 -26.57 -10.17
CA ASP A 156 11.76 -27.93 -10.10
C ASP A 156 11.58 -28.61 -8.71
N GLY A 157 10.98 -27.90 -7.75
CA GLY A 157 10.67 -28.43 -6.42
C GLY A 157 11.72 -28.11 -5.37
N ILE A 158 12.71 -27.26 -5.66
CA ILE A 158 13.80 -26.97 -4.74
C ILE A 158 13.56 -25.65 -4.03
N LEU A 159 13.55 -25.69 -2.69
CA LEU A 159 13.71 -24.51 -1.86
C LEU A 159 15.20 -24.32 -1.59
N SER A 160 15.75 -23.19 -2.02
CA SER A 160 17.15 -22.80 -1.83
C SER A 160 17.25 -21.65 -0.83
N LYS A 161 18.31 -21.64 -0.03
CA LYS A 161 18.69 -20.54 0.86
C LYS A 161 19.92 -19.84 0.26
N TYR A 162 19.90 -18.51 0.26
CA TYR A 162 21.02 -17.71 -0.19
C TYR A 162 22.13 -17.65 0.88
N ASN A 163 23.37 -17.85 0.46
CA ASN A 163 24.57 -17.72 1.30
C ASN A 163 25.30 -16.43 0.93
N PHE A 164 25.25 -15.44 1.83
CA PHE A 164 25.87 -14.13 1.62
C PHE A 164 27.39 -14.20 1.49
N SER A 165 28.07 -15.06 2.25
CA SER A 165 29.53 -15.18 2.21
C SER A 165 30.04 -15.82 0.92
N ALA A 166 29.29 -16.77 0.37
CA ALA A 166 29.65 -17.50 -0.84
C ALA A 166 29.02 -16.93 -2.13
N ASP A 167 28.26 -15.85 -2.02
CA ASP A 167 27.50 -15.21 -3.10
C ASP A 167 26.69 -16.19 -3.97
N LYS A 168 25.98 -17.16 -3.35
CA LYS A 168 25.27 -18.20 -4.08
C LYS A 168 24.06 -18.75 -3.35
N PHE A 169 23.10 -19.27 -4.12
CA PHE A 169 22.02 -20.08 -3.58
C PHE A 169 22.48 -21.53 -3.37
N THR A 170 22.10 -22.11 -2.23
CA THR A 170 22.34 -23.51 -1.88
C THR A 170 21.02 -24.19 -1.55
N THR A 171 20.85 -25.44 -1.98
CA THR A 171 19.66 -26.22 -1.67
C THR A 171 19.44 -26.29 -0.16
N TYR A 172 18.25 -25.86 0.28
CA TYR A 172 17.79 -25.96 1.66
C TYR A 172 16.92 -27.19 1.86
N LEU A 173 15.94 -27.40 0.97
CA LEU A 173 15.02 -28.53 1.00
C LEU A 173 14.55 -28.87 -0.41
N LYS A 174 14.35 -30.16 -0.70
CA LYS A 174 13.68 -30.63 -1.92
C LYS A 174 12.27 -31.13 -1.59
N LEU A 175 11.27 -30.55 -2.23
CA LEU A 175 9.86 -30.92 -2.07
C LEU A 175 9.46 -31.95 -3.12
N ARG A 176 8.48 -32.80 -2.75
CA ARG A 176 7.81 -33.67 -3.72
C ARG A 176 6.99 -32.80 -4.67
N LYS A 177 6.86 -33.22 -5.93
CA LYS A 177 6.13 -32.45 -6.97
C LYS A 177 4.72 -32.02 -6.55
N GLN A 178 4.01 -32.90 -5.83
CA GLN A 178 2.67 -32.64 -5.31
C GLN A 178 2.62 -31.61 -4.16
N ASP A 179 3.71 -31.43 -3.42
CA ASP A 179 3.82 -30.48 -2.30
C ASP A 179 4.46 -29.16 -2.75
N GLY A 180 4.57 -28.93 -4.06
CA GLY A 180 5.23 -27.76 -4.60
C GLY A 180 4.55 -26.46 -4.18
N ILE A 181 5.35 -25.41 -4.04
CA ILE A 181 4.91 -24.09 -3.56
C ILE A 181 4.49 -23.24 -4.76
N LEU A 182 3.28 -22.70 -4.73
CA LEU A 182 2.75 -21.75 -5.71
C LEU A 182 2.97 -20.30 -5.31
N LYS A 183 2.98 -20.04 -4.00
CA LYS A 183 3.17 -18.70 -3.42
C LYS A 183 3.64 -18.88 -1.98
N MET A 184 4.54 -18.03 -1.51
CA MET A 184 4.96 -18.04 -0.11
C MET A 184 5.25 -16.64 0.42
N CYS A 185 5.08 -16.44 1.73
CA CYS A 185 5.40 -15.20 2.42
C CYS A 185 5.52 -15.44 3.94
N PHE A 186 6.29 -14.61 4.62
CA PHE A 186 6.40 -14.66 6.09
C PHE A 186 5.39 -13.72 6.75
N LEU A 187 4.75 -14.18 7.83
CA LEU A 187 4.01 -13.36 8.78
C LEU A 187 4.61 -13.60 10.17
N GLY A 188 5.36 -12.63 10.68
CA GLY A 188 6.31 -12.91 11.77
C GLY A 188 7.28 -14.01 11.34
N ASP A 189 7.64 -14.91 12.24
CA ASP A 189 8.57 -16.01 11.96
C ASP A 189 7.94 -17.21 11.24
N VAL A 190 6.63 -17.18 11.02
CA VAL A 190 5.90 -18.28 10.37
C VAL A 190 5.92 -18.09 8.85
N LEU A 191 6.40 -19.10 8.14
CA LEU A 191 6.27 -19.19 6.69
C LEU A 191 4.86 -19.67 6.35
N TRP A 192 4.15 -18.86 5.57
CA TRP A 192 2.89 -19.21 4.94
C TRP A 192 3.12 -19.53 3.48
N TYR A 193 2.59 -20.65 3.01
CA TYR A 193 2.72 -21.03 1.62
C TYR A 193 1.49 -21.76 1.08
N LEU A 194 1.19 -21.51 -0.19
CA LEU A 194 0.14 -22.17 -0.95
C LEU A 194 0.75 -23.33 -1.74
N THR A 195 0.15 -24.51 -1.66
CA THR A 195 0.65 -25.71 -2.36
C THR A 195 -0.02 -25.92 -3.72
N ASN A 196 0.59 -26.74 -4.58
CA ASN A 196 -0.02 -27.23 -5.82
C ASN A 196 -1.34 -27.98 -5.60
N GLN A 197 -1.56 -28.52 -4.40
CA GLN A 197 -2.80 -29.17 -3.98
C GLN A 197 -3.85 -28.18 -3.50
N GLN A 198 -3.60 -26.86 -3.62
CA GLN A 198 -4.51 -25.80 -3.20
C GLN A 198 -4.79 -25.82 -1.69
N GLU A 199 -3.79 -26.22 -0.92
CA GLU A 199 -3.77 -26.11 0.54
C GLU A 199 -2.93 -24.90 0.94
N LEU A 200 -3.40 -24.16 1.93
CA LEU A 200 -2.59 -23.13 2.59
C LEU A 200 -1.95 -23.75 3.82
N VAL A 201 -0.65 -23.55 3.99
CA VAL A 201 0.13 -24.17 5.05
C VAL A 201 0.89 -23.10 5.83
N ALA A 202 0.83 -23.18 7.16
CA ALA A 202 1.67 -22.45 8.08
C ALA A 202 2.76 -23.39 8.60
N ALA A 203 4.03 -23.01 8.48
CA ALA A 203 5.16 -23.83 8.90
C ALA A 203 6.34 -23.00 9.44
N ASN A 204 7.13 -23.60 10.31
CA ASN A 204 8.44 -23.08 10.70
C ASN A 204 9.53 -23.64 9.77
N LEU A 205 10.51 -22.80 9.45
CA LEU A 205 11.71 -23.19 8.71
C LEU A 205 12.84 -23.48 9.70
N GLU A 206 13.09 -24.77 9.95
CA GLU A 206 14.08 -25.20 10.94
C GLU A 206 14.79 -26.47 10.46
N ASN A 207 16.10 -26.57 10.72
CA ASN A 207 16.89 -27.78 10.46
C ASN A 207 16.73 -28.33 9.03
N ASN A 208 16.72 -27.45 8.02
CA ASN A 208 16.53 -27.82 6.61
C ASN A 208 15.18 -28.51 6.33
N LYS A 209 14.14 -28.21 7.12
CA LYS A 209 12.80 -28.78 7.00
C LYS A 209 11.72 -27.70 7.16
N LEU A 210 10.53 -28.02 6.64
CA LEU A 210 9.29 -27.30 6.91
C LEU A 210 8.54 -28.04 8.02
N GLN A 211 8.57 -27.52 9.24
CA GLN A 211 7.79 -28.06 10.35
C GLN A 211 6.39 -27.47 10.29
N ILE A 212 5.43 -28.28 9.85
CA ILE A 212 4.05 -27.85 9.64
C ILE A 212 3.40 -27.55 11.01
N ILE A 213 2.89 -26.34 11.16
CA ILE A 213 2.09 -25.91 12.32
C ILE A 213 0.61 -26.20 12.06
N LYS A 214 0.11 -25.80 10.88
CA LYS A 214 -1.28 -25.95 10.50
C LYS A 214 -1.44 -26.04 9.00
N LYS A 215 -2.41 -26.85 8.55
CA LYS A 215 -2.88 -26.89 7.18
C LYS A 215 -4.33 -26.44 7.10
N PHE A 216 -4.64 -25.75 6.01
CA PHE A 216 -5.97 -25.27 5.66
C PHE A 216 -6.32 -25.80 4.27
N SER A 217 -7.50 -26.39 4.17
CA SER A 217 -8.04 -26.89 2.91
C SER A 217 -9.55 -26.63 2.86
N ASP A 218 -10.06 -26.52 1.65
CA ASP A 218 -11.49 -26.41 1.36
C ASP A 218 -11.81 -27.27 0.13
N LYS A 219 -13.04 -27.77 0.03
CA LYS A 219 -13.48 -28.61 -1.10
C LYS A 219 -13.32 -27.91 -2.46
N SER A 220 -13.48 -26.60 -2.51
CA SER A 220 -13.28 -25.82 -3.73
C SER A 220 -11.80 -25.55 -4.03
N GLY A 221 -10.92 -25.69 -3.03
CA GLY A 221 -9.49 -25.38 -3.11
C GLY A 221 -9.18 -23.90 -2.89
N ILE A 222 -8.06 -23.64 -2.21
CA ILE A 222 -7.53 -22.29 -1.99
C ILE A 222 -6.75 -21.85 -3.23
N ASN A 223 -7.04 -20.68 -3.77
CA ASN A 223 -6.40 -20.18 -4.99
C ASN A 223 -5.32 -19.10 -4.74
N ASN A 224 -5.43 -18.35 -3.66
CA ASN A 224 -4.52 -17.26 -3.34
C ASN A 224 -4.59 -16.90 -1.84
N PHE A 225 -3.56 -16.24 -1.34
CA PHE A 225 -3.57 -15.65 0.00
C PHE A 225 -2.77 -14.35 0.05
N PHE A 226 -3.06 -13.53 1.05
CA PHE A 226 -2.49 -12.20 1.24
C PHE A 226 -2.15 -12.00 2.70
N ILE A 227 -1.09 -11.24 2.95
CA ILE A 227 -0.79 -10.70 4.27
C ILE A 227 -1.20 -9.23 4.26
N VAL A 228 -2.13 -8.88 5.12
CA VAL A 228 -2.62 -7.50 5.23
C VAL A 228 -3.06 -7.22 6.66
N ASN A 229 -2.68 -6.06 7.18
CA ASN A 229 -2.99 -5.64 8.55
C ASN A 229 -2.64 -6.72 9.61
N GLY A 230 -1.47 -7.35 9.47
CA GLY A 230 -0.99 -8.39 10.39
C GLY A 230 -1.77 -9.72 10.34
N LYS A 231 -2.62 -9.94 9.33
CA LYS A 231 -3.47 -11.13 9.20
C LYS A 231 -3.26 -11.81 7.85
N ILE A 232 -3.59 -13.10 7.81
CA ILE A 232 -3.75 -13.83 6.56
C ILE A 232 -5.18 -13.70 6.09
N ILE A 233 -5.35 -13.32 4.83
CA ILE A 233 -6.62 -13.42 4.11
C ILE A 233 -6.40 -14.37 2.94
N TYR A 234 -7.23 -15.40 2.79
CA TYR A 234 -7.16 -16.31 1.66
C TYR A 234 -8.47 -16.36 0.88
N SER A 235 -8.33 -16.70 -0.39
CA SER A 235 -9.42 -16.79 -1.36
C SER A 235 -9.57 -18.23 -1.84
N LEU A 236 -10.81 -18.65 -2.00
CA LEU A 236 -11.18 -19.93 -2.58
C LEU A 236 -11.38 -19.80 -4.09
N LYS A 237 -11.36 -20.93 -4.81
CA LYS A 237 -11.65 -20.95 -6.26
C LYS A 237 -13.06 -20.54 -6.63
N ASN A 238 -14.01 -20.60 -5.70
CA ASN A 238 -15.37 -20.12 -5.87
C ASN A 238 -15.53 -18.64 -5.44
N ASP A 239 -14.43 -17.91 -5.33
CA ASP A 239 -14.34 -16.50 -4.99
C ASP A 239 -14.93 -16.13 -3.61
N LYS A 240 -15.04 -17.10 -2.69
CA LYS A 240 -15.26 -16.81 -1.26
C LYS A 240 -13.94 -16.50 -0.57
N HIS A 241 -14.00 -15.69 0.47
CA HIS A 241 -12.81 -15.20 1.17
C HIS A 241 -12.91 -15.42 2.68
N TYR A 242 -11.75 -15.65 3.29
CA TYR A 242 -11.63 -15.91 4.72
C TYR A 242 -10.41 -15.19 5.28
N ALA A 243 -10.52 -14.68 6.49
CA ALA A 243 -9.40 -14.28 7.31
C ALA A 243 -9.04 -15.39 8.28
N ILE A 244 -7.75 -15.54 8.60
CA ILE A 244 -7.30 -16.42 9.67
C ILE A 244 -7.21 -15.60 10.95
N GLY A 245 -8.07 -15.91 11.91
CA GLY A 245 -8.09 -15.31 13.24
C GLY A 245 -7.11 -15.97 14.21
N THR A 246 -7.10 -15.46 15.44
CA THR A 246 -6.31 -16.00 16.55
C THR A 246 -6.58 -17.50 16.74
N GLY A 247 -5.53 -18.28 16.97
CA GLY A 247 -5.64 -19.73 17.12
C GLY A 247 -5.91 -20.49 15.81
N TYR A 248 -5.60 -19.88 14.66
CA TYR A 248 -5.77 -20.50 13.33
C TYR A 248 -7.23 -20.83 12.98
N ILE A 249 -8.16 -19.98 13.43
CA ILE A 249 -9.59 -20.12 13.15
C ILE A 249 -9.93 -19.43 11.81
N ASN A 250 -10.64 -20.12 10.92
CA ASN A 250 -11.12 -19.52 9.67
C ASN A 250 -12.36 -18.67 9.92
N ILE A 251 -12.29 -17.39 9.58
CA ILE A 251 -13.37 -16.41 9.73
C ILE A 251 -13.81 -15.98 8.32
N PRO A 252 -15.05 -16.26 7.90
CA PRO A 252 -15.56 -15.76 6.62
C PRO A 252 -15.56 -14.23 6.60
N ILE A 253 -15.15 -13.63 5.49
CA ILE A 253 -15.22 -12.17 5.32
C ILE A 253 -16.29 -11.80 4.29
N SER A 254 -17.13 -10.83 4.63
CA SER A 254 -18.31 -10.43 3.85
C SER A 254 -18.00 -9.35 2.82
N ILE A 255 -17.12 -9.65 1.87
CA ILE A 255 -16.82 -8.79 0.71
C ILE A 255 -17.41 -9.39 -0.57
N ALA A 256 -17.32 -8.67 -1.70
CA ALA A 256 -17.82 -9.18 -2.98
C ALA A 256 -17.13 -10.50 -3.36
N ASN A 257 -17.90 -11.48 -3.84
CA ASN A 257 -17.36 -12.76 -4.31
C ASN A 257 -16.71 -12.59 -5.69
N LYS A 258 -15.49 -12.05 -5.70
CA LYS A 258 -14.71 -11.73 -6.90
C LYS A 258 -13.24 -12.05 -6.64
N LYS A 259 -12.50 -12.39 -7.68
CA LYS A 259 -11.06 -12.63 -7.56
C LYS A 259 -10.32 -11.38 -7.10
N ILE A 260 -9.68 -11.49 -5.95
CA ILE A 260 -8.78 -10.45 -5.42
C ILE A 260 -7.46 -10.55 -6.17
N LYS A 261 -7.04 -9.45 -6.79
CA LYS A 261 -5.72 -9.33 -7.42
C LYS A 261 -4.68 -8.83 -6.43
N ALA A 262 -5.01 -7.80 -5.65
CA ALA A 262 -4.17 -7.25 -4.61
C ALA A 262 -5.04 -6.69 -3.47
N ILE A 263 -4.49 -6.65 -2.26
CA ILE A 263 -5.14 -6.07 -1.10
C ILE A 263 -4.10 -5.38 -0.22
N CYS A 264 -4.42 -4.21 0.32
CA CYS A 264 -3.59 -3.52 1.28
C CYS A 264 -4.43 -2.86 2.38
N TRP A 265 -3.77 -2.43 3.44
CA TRP A 265 -4.36 -1.70 4.56
C TRP A 265 -3.96 -0.23 4.44
N TYR A 266 -4.94 0.65 4.31
CA TYR A 266 -4.73 2.07 4.10
C TYR A 266 -5.72 2.89 4.93
N GLN A 267 -5.21 3.71 5.85
CA GLN A 267 -5.99 4.57 6.75
C GLN A 267 -7.23 3.90 7.34
N SER A 268 -7.03 2.81 8.07
CA SER A 268 -8.10 2.04 8.74
C SER A 268 -9.09 1.31 7.81
N ASN A 269 -8.76 1.18 6.53
CA ASN A 269 -9.59 0.50 5.55
C ASN A 269 -8.77 -0.53 4.74
N TYR A 270 -9.40 -1.63 4.37
CA TYR A 270 -8.89 -2.52 3.33
C TYR A 270 -9.19 -1.93 1.97
N VAL A 271 -8.15 -1.77 1.14
CA VAL A 271 -8.29 -1.46 -0.28
C VAL A 271 -8.12 -2.77 -1.05
N VAL A 272 -9.18 -3.22 -1.68
CA VAL A 272 -9.24 -4.50 -2.40
C VAL A 272 -9.28 -4.22 -3.89
N ALA A 273 -8.20 -4.56 -4.60
CA ALA A 273 -8.17 -4.52 -6.05
C ALA A 273 -8.69 -5.85 -6.62
N TRP A 274 -9.69 -5.75 -7.48
CA TRP A 274 -10.33 -6.88 -8.14
C TRP A 274 -9.67 -7.17 -9.48
N GLU A 275 -9.65 -8.43 -9.86
CA GLU A 275 -9.17 -8.83 -11.19
C GLU A 275 -10.05 -8.19 -12.28
N ASN A 276 -9.46 -7.29 -13.07
CA ASN A 276 -10.07 -6.57 -14.19
C ASN A 276 -11.27 -5.66 -13.85
N GLN A 277 -11.43 -5.18 -12.61
CA GLN A 277 -12.60 -4.38 -12.21
C GLN A 277 -12.29 -3.15 -11.32
N GLY A 278 -11.03 -2.71 -11.24
CA GLY A 278 -10.65 -1.62 -10.35
C GLY A 278 -10.57 -2.06 -8.88
N LEU A 279 -11.07 -1.22 -7.97
CA LEU A 279 -10.97 -1.45 -6.52
C LEU A 279 -12.26 -1.17 -5.76
N SER A 280 -12.39 -1.78 -4.58
CA SER A 280 -13.40 -1.44 -3.58
C SER A 280 -12.75 -1.29 -2.21
N LEU A 281 -13.37 -0.49 -1.34
CA LEU A 281 -12.87 -0.22 0.01
C LEU A 281 -13.81 -0.80 1.05
N TYR A 282 -13.21 -1.38 2.09
CA TYR A 282 -13.92 -1.95 3.22
C TYR A 282 -13.31 -1.46 4.53
N ASN A 283 -14.12 -1.24 5.55
CA ASN A 283 -13.63 -0.93 6.88
C ASN A 283 -13.00 -2.18 7.55
N GLN A 284 -12.54 -2.03 8.79
CA GLN A 284 -11.93 -3.10 9.58
C GLN A 284 -12.80 -4.38 9.74
N ASP A 285 -14.12 -4.24 9.64
CA ASP A 285 -15.11 -5.31 9.77
C ASP A 285 -15.55 -5.88 8.41
N PHE A 286 -14.83 -5.54 7.34
CA PHE A 286 -15.15 -5.91 5.96
C PHE A 286 -16.50 -5.39 5.46
N LYS A 287 -16.98 -4.27 5.99
CA LYS A 287 -18.17 -3.57 5.46
C LYS A 287 -17.74 -2.48 4.48
N GLU A 288 -18.44 -2.38 3.35
CA GLU A 288 -18.14 -1.39 2.32
C GLU A 288 -18.22 0.04 2.88
N THR A 289 -17.31 0.91 2.45
CA THR A 289 -17.19 2.29 2.94
C THR A 289 -17.19 3.29 1.77
N GLN A 290 -17.58 4.55 2.05
CA GLN A 290 -17.47 5.65 1.09
C GLN A 290 -16.09 6.33 1.11
N PHE A 291 -15.19 5.90 1.99
CA PHE A 291 -13.82 6.41 2.05
C PHE A 291 -13.13 6.30 0.68
N LEU A 292 -12.43 7.36 0.26
CA LEU A 292 -11.74 7.51 -1.04
C LEU A 292 -12.59 7.33 -2.32
N LYS A 293 -13.92 7.19 -2.22
CA LYS A 293 -14.75 6.85 -3.39
C LYS A 293 -14.60 7.82 -4.55
N ASN A 294 -14.42 9.11 -4.27
CA ASN A 294 -14.22 10.13 -5.30
C ASN A 294 -12.87 9.97 -6.00
N GLU A 295 -11.80 9.75 -5.24
CA GLU A 295 -10.44 9.61 -5.74
C GLU A 295 -10.18 8.27 -6.43
N THR A 296 -10.97 7.24 -6.09
CA THR A 296 -10.87 5.93 -6.74
C THR A 296 -11.82 5.75 -7.92
N LYS A 297 -12.76 6.68 -8.15
CA LYS A 297 -13.65 6.65 -9.31
C LYS A 297 -12.90 6.56 -10.65
N PRO A 298 -11.79 7.28 -10.88
CA PRO A 298 -11.00 7.14 -12.11
C PRO A 298 -10.35 5.75 -12.28
N LEU A 299 -10.36 4.92 -11.24
CA LEU A 299 -9.77 3.58 -11.23
C LEU A 299 -10.78 2.49 -11.56
N GLU A 300 -12.06 2.84 -11.72
CA GLU A 300 -13.10 1.91 -12.14
C GLU A 300 -12.72 1.29 -13.50
N ASN A 301 -12.88 -0.04 -13.61
CA ASN A 301 -12.54 -0.83 -14.79
C ASN A 301 -11.04 -0.84 -15.19
N LEU A 302 -10.16 -0.21 -14.41
CA LEU A 302 -8.72 -0.38 -14.61
C LEU A 302 -8.26 -1.76 -14.12
N LYS A 303 -7.30 -2.31 -14.84
CA LYS A 303 -6.59 -3.51 -14.41
C LYS A 303 -5.52 -3.12 -13.38
N ILE A 304 -5.89 -3.16 -12.10
CA ILE A 304 -4.95 -2.93 -11.01
C ILE A 304 -4.16 -4.20 -10.76
N THR A 305 -2.83 -4.09 -10.76
CA THR A 305 -1.90 -5.24 -10.70
C THR A 305 -1.17 -5.32 -9.37
N ALA A 306 -0.90 -4.18 -8.74
CA ALA A 306 -0.16 -4.08 -7.49
C ALA A 306 -0.70 -2.94 -6.62
N LEU A 307 -0.64 -3.13 -5.30
CA LEU A 307 -0.91 -2.11 -4.30
C LEU A 307 0.25 -2.07 -3.32
N ASN A 308 0.69 -0.88 -2.94
CA ASN A 308 1.71 -0.69 -1.92
C ASN A 308 1.40 0.56 -1.08
N LEU A 309 1.44 0.42 0.25
CA LEU A 309 1.41 1.55 1.15
C LEU A 309 2.85 2.05 1.32
N GLY A 310 3.12 3.27 0.87
CA GLY A 310 4.35 3.98 1.17
C GLY A 310 4.27 4.80 2.46
N ARG A 311 5.40 5.40 2.87
CA ARG A 311 5.43 6.40 3.94
C ARG A 311 4.58 7.63 3.59
N ASP A 312 4.32 8.44 4.62
CA ASP A 312 3.50 9.65 4.54
C ASP A 312 2.09 9.40 3.98
N ASN A 313 1.57 8.20 4.28
CA ASN A 313 0.25 7.74 3.86
C ASN A 313 0.05 7.82 2.35
N VAL A 314 1.05 7.44 1.56
CA VAL A 314 0.90 7.33 0.11
C VAL A 314 0.40 5.94 -0.28
N LEU A 315 -0.75 5.88 -0.93
CA LEU A 315 -1.23 4.67 -1.61
C LEU A 315 -0.69 4.64 -3.05
N TRP A 316 0.22 3.72 -3.31
CA TRP A 316 0.73 3.43 -4.65
C TRP A 316 -0.07 2.30 -5.30
N ILE A 317 -0.49 2.53 -6.54
CA ILE A 317 -1.36 1.63 -7.30
C ILE A 317 -0.70 1.38 -8.65
N GLY A 318 -0.31 0.13 -8.90
CA GLY A 318 0.21 -0.31 -10.19
C GLY A 318 -0.94 -0.74 -11.08
N THR A 319 -0.85 -0.41 -12.36
CA THR A 319 -1.85 -0.79 -13.35
C THR A 319 -1.23 -1.51 -14.54
N ASP A 320 -2.04 -2.26 -15.27
CA ASP A 320 -1.72 -2.74 -16.61
C ASP A 320 -2.21 -1.72 -17.64
N GLY A 321 -1.31 -0.85 -18.09
CA GLY A 321 -1.53 0.09 -19.20
C GLY A 321 -1.68 1.57 -18.82
N ASN A 322 -1.83 1.92 -17.55
CA ASN A 322 -1.95 3.32 -17.09
C ASN A 322 -0.76 3.76 -16.20
N GLY A 323 0.26 2.93 -16.07
CA GLY A 323 1.43 3.20 -15.25
C GLY A 323 1.16 3.08 -13.76
N LEU A 324 1.75 3.99 -13.00
CA LEU A 324 1.72 4.06 -11.55
C LEU A 324 0.80 5.20 -11.12
N ILE A 325 -0.11 4.94 -10.20
CA ILE A 325 -1.03 5.93 -9.64
C ILE A 325 -0.70 6.13 -8.17
N GLN A 326 -0.74 7.38 -7.75
CA GLN A 326 -0.47 7.81 -6.38
C GLN A 326 -1.72 8.49 -5.82
N ILE A 327 -2.19 8.03 -4.67
CA ILE A 327 -3.24 8.68 -3.86
C ILE A 327 -2.67 9.00 -2.49
N TYR A 328 -2.76 10.24 -2.03
CA TYR A 328 -2.17 10.66 -0.76
C TYR A 328 -2.92 11.87 -0.15
N PRO A 329 -2.92 12.03 1.19
CA PRO A 329 -3.64 13.11 1.86
C PRO A 329 -3.20 14.50 1.40
N LYS A 330 -4.18 15.42 1.27
CA LYS A 330 -3.94 16.86 1.19
C LYS A 330 -3.75 17.40 2.59
N GLU A 331 -2.54 17.27 3.14
CA GLU A 331 -2.20 17.90 4.40
C GLU A 331 -1.86 19.37 4.16
N ASN A 332 -2.83 20.25 4.42
CA ASN A 332 -2.61 21.69 4.42
C ASN A 332 -1.97 22.11 5.74
N PHE A 333 -0.65 22.04 5.84
CA PHE A 333 0.11 22.58 6.98
C PHE A 333 0.04 24.11 7.06
N PHE A 334 -0.30 24.76 5.95
CA PHE A 334 -0.39 26.21 5.85
C PHE A 334 -1.84 26.61 5.57
N GLY A 335 -2.40 27.40 6.49
CA GLY A 335 -3.66 28.10 6.30
C GLY A 335 -3.40 29.58 6.06
N LEU A 336 -4.20 30.21 5.21
CA LEU A 336 -4.22 31.67 5.09
C LEU A 336 -5.30 32.21 6.01
N LEU A 337 -4.90 33.05 6.95
CA LEU A 337 -5.81 33.68 7.90
C LEU A 337 -6.04 35.14 7.50
N THR A 338 -7.14 35.41 6.80
CA THR A 338 -7.48 36.78 6.34
C THR A 338 -8.52 37.47 7.22
N LYS A 339 -9.29 36.70 8.00
CA LYS A 339 -10.32 37.18 8.93
C LYS A 339 -10.37 36.27 10.15
N ILE A 340 -10.63 36.85 11.33
CA ILE A 340 -10.92 36.12 12.56
C ILE A 340 -12.08 36.81 13.27
N ASN A 341 -13.13 36.06 13.64
CA ASN A 341 -14.36 36.59 14.29
C ASN A 341 -14.94 37.81 13.55
N GLY A 342 -14.96 37.77 12.21
CA GLY A 342 -15.44 38.86 11.35
C GLY A 342 -14.46 40.04 11.19
N LYS A 343 -13.39 40.12 11.98
CA LYS A 343 -12.36 41.18 11.86
C LYS A 343 -11.36 40.81 10.78
N SER A 344 -11.25 41.65 9.75
CA SER A 344 -10.29 41.44 8.65
C SER A 344 -8.87 41.83 9.07
N ILE A 345 -7.91 40.97 8.76
CA ILE A 345 -6.48 41.25 8.90
C ILE A 345 -5.99 41.83 7.57
N ASN A 346 -6.16 43.14 7.42
CA ASN A 346 -5.85 43.87 6.19
C ASN A 346 -4.54 44.68 6.26
N LYS A 347 -3.75 44.49 7.32
CA LYS A 347 -2.45 45.13 7.52
C LYS A 347 -1.34 44.08 7.62
N PRO A 348 -0.11 44.39 7.15
CA PRO A 348 1.02 43.50 7.31
C PRO A 348 1.24 43.12 8.79
N ILE A 349 1.36 41.82 9.06
CA ILE A 349 1.74 41.30 10.37
C ILE A 349 3.26 41.49 10.54
N ARG A 350 3.67 41.96 11.71
CA ARG A 350 5.08 42.20 12.07
C ARG A 350 5.58 41.21 13.13
N ALA A 351 4.71 40.81 14.03
CA ALA A 351 5.00 39.85 15.08
C ALA A 351 3.70 39.14 15.47
N PHE A 352 3.81 37.93 16.01
CA PHE A 352 2.72 37.26 16.68
C PHE A 352 3.25 36.40 17.82
N ALA A 353 2.43 36.18 18.85
CA ALA A 353 2.75 35.32 19.97
C ALA A 353 1.48 34.61 20.43
N GLU A 354 1.64 33.40 20.97
CA GLU A 354 0.57 32.66 21.61
C GLU A 354 0.77 32.72 23.12
N GLU A 355 -0.30 33.04 23.85
CA GLU A 355 -0.29 33.08 25.30
C GLU A 355 -1.66 32.68 25.84
N SER A 356 -1.68 31.64 26.67
CA SER A 356 -2.89 31.13 27.35
C SER A 356 -4.05 30.83 26.39
N GLY A 357 -3.76 30.29 25.20
CA GLY A 357 -4.77 29.96 24.19
C GLY A 357 -5.22 31.14 23.35
N ASN A 358 -4.67 32.35 23.56
CA ASN A 358 -4.96 33.54 22.77
C ASN A 358 -3.82 33.79 21.77
N LEU A 359 -4.17 34.25 20.57
CA LEU A 359 -3.19 34.69 19.58
C LEU A 359 -3.08 36.21 19.58
N TRP A 360 -1.91 36.71 19.91
CA TRP A 360 -1.53 38.12 19.85
C TRP A 360 -0.85 38.40 18.51
N VAL A 361 -1.31 39.42 17.78
CA VAL A 361 -0.83 39.75 16.43
C VAL A 361 -0.50 41.24 16.34
N GLY A 362 0.79 41.56 16.29
CA GLY A 362 1.28 42.90 16.04
C GLY A 362 1.23 43.24 14.56
N THR A 363 0.56 44.34 14.21
CA THR A 363 0.39 44.78 12.81
C THR A 363 1.10 46.11 12.53
N LYS A 364 1.47 46.35 11.28
CA LYS A 364 1.93 47.67 10.84
C LYS A 364 0.74 48.60 10.61
N GLY A 365 0.21 49.20 11.68
CA GLY A 365 -0.77 50.29 11.62
C GLY A 365 -1.98 50.13 12.56
N ASN A 366 -2.49 48.92 12.79
CA ASN A 366 -3.65 48.71 13.66
C ASN A 366 -3.25 48.38 15.11
N GLY A 367 -1.97 48.54 15.47
CA GLY A 367 -1.44 48.12 16.76
C GLY A 367 -1.45 46.59 16.93
N VAL A 368 -1.76 46.14 18.15
CA VAL A 368 -1.82 44.73 18.53
C VAL A 368 -3.27 44.24 18.50
N LEU A 369 -3.52 43.17 17.78
CA LEU A 369 -4.80 42.45 17.74
C LEU A 369 -4.70 41.23 18.64
N ILE A 370 -5.74 40.95 19.43
CA ILE A 370 -5.80 39.77 20.30
C ILE A 370 -6.99 38.92 19.85
N PHE A 371 -6.73 37.64 19.61
CA PHE A 371 -7.73 36.66 19.22
C PHE A 371 -7.86 35.63 20.32
N ASN A 372 -8.95 35.72 21.08
CA ASN A 372 -9.13 34.89 22.26
C ASN A 372 -9.51 33.46 21.88
N ASN A 373 -9.00 32.48 22.63
CA ASN A 373 -9.26 31.05 22.42
C ASN A 373 -8.99 30.61 20.97
N PHE A 374 -7.91 31.13 20.36
CA PHE A 374 -7.60 30.98 18.94
C PHE A 374 -7.59 29.52 18.47
N TRP A 375 -7.20 28.59 19.34
CA TRP A 375 -7.12 27.16 19.04
C TRP A 375 -8.36 26.36 19.43
N LYS A 376 -9.33 26.93 20.15
CA LYS A 376 -10.57 26.22 20.48
C LYS A 376 -11.43 26.12 19.23
N SER A 377 -11.52 24.92 18.66
CA SER A 377 -12.56 24.58 17.68
C SER A 377 -13.93 24.78 18.31
N GLY A 378 -14.86 25.42 17.60
CA GLY A 378 -16.21 25.71 18.09
C GLY A 378 -16.96 24.46 18.55
N ALA A 379 -16.89 24.19 19.86
CA ALA A 379 -17.77 23.32 20.63
C ALA A 379 -17.52 23.61 22.11
N GLU A 380 -18.15 24.67 22.62
CA GLU A 380 -18.44 24.85 24.05
C GLU A 380 -19.24 26.16 24.20
N SER A 381 -20.56 26.05 24.23
CA SER A 381 -21.40 27.06 24.88
C SER A 381 -22.47 26.31 25.67
N ALA A 382 -22.33 26.38 26.99
CA ALA A 382 -23.38 26.08 27.97
C ALA A 382 -24.60 27.00 27.79
#